data_AF-V5KVR9-F1
#
_entry.id   AF-V5KVR9-F1
#
_cell.length_a   1.000
_cell.length_b   1.000
_cell.length_c   1.000
_cell.angle_alpha   90.00
_cell.angle_beta   90.00
_cell.angle_gamma   90.00
#
_symmetry.space_group_name_H-M   'P 1'
#
loop_
_entity.id
_entity.type
_entity.pdbx_description
1 polymer ?
#
loop_
_entity_poly.entity_id
_entity_poly.type
_entity_poly.pdbx_seq_one_letter_code
_entity_poly.pdbx_strand_id
1 'polypeptide(L)'
;VGGPSVSACPDYYPSFDYLHVGELGDATDALILRLSQDVSRPERQVVFKTNDRVAMTDFPVPAYELAEISKYFLGSIQYSSGCPYQCEFCDIPGLYGRNPRLKAPEQIIAELDKLRECGVAGSVYFVDDNFIGNRKAALDLLPHLIE
;
A
#
# COMPACT_ATOMS: atom_id res chain seq x y z
N VAL A 1 10.20 -4.11 10.66
CA VAL A 1 10.29 -3.06 9.61
C VAL A 1 9.85 -3.65 8.28
N GLY A 2 9.31 -2.84 7.36
CA GLY A 2 8.85 -3.30 6.05
C GLY A 2 8.86 -2.17 5.02
N GLY A 3 8.12 -2.34 3.92
CA GLY A 3 8.01 -1.37 2.84
C GLY A 3 8.92 -1.67 1.64
N PRO A 4 8.92 -0.82 0.59
CA PRO A 4 9.61 -1.08 -0.67
C PRO A 4 11.10 -1.33 -0.51
N SER A 5 11.78 -0.54 0.35
CA SER A 5 13.22 -0.69 0.54
C SER A 5 13.60 -2.03 1.19
N VAL A 6 12.87 -2.46 2.23
CA VAL A 6 13.07 -3.78 2.86
C VAL A 6 12.70 -4.90 1.89
N SER A 7 11.67 -4.68 1.08
CA SER A 7 11.21 -5.68 0.10
C SER A 7 12.20 -5.88 -1.05
N ALA A 8 12.88 -4.80 -1.47
CA ALA A 8 13.91 -4.86 -2.51
C ALA A 8 15.24 -5.42 -1.99
N CYS A 9 15.65 -5.04 -0.77
CA CYS A 9 16.96 -5.35 -0.22
C CYS A 9 16.88 -5.72 1.27
N PRO A 10 16.28 -6.87 1.63
CA PRO A 10 16.10 -7.25 3.04
C PRO A 10 17.42 -7.43 3.79
N ASP A 11 18.47 -7.86 3.09
CA ASP A 11 19.81 -8.08 3.65
C ASP A 11 20.47 -6.79 4.17
N TYR A 12 19.97 -5.61 3.79
CA TYR A 12 20.46 -4.32 4.29
C TYR A 12 19.90 -3.95 5.67
N TYR A 13 19.01 -4.78 6.22
CA TYR A 13 18.33 -4.56 7.50
C TYR A 13 18.65 -5.64 8.55
N PRO A 14 19.92 -6.03 8.78
CA PRO A 14 20.26 -7.14 9.67
C PRO A 14 20.03 -6.84 11.16
N SER A 15 19.88 -5.57 11.52
CA SER A 15 19.72 -5.11 12.92
C SER A 15 18.28 -5.19 13.43
N PHE A 16 17.31 -5.51 12.58
CA PHE A 16 15.89 -5.57 12.95
C PHE A 16 15.45 -7.00 13.24
N ASP A 17 14.64 -7.18 14.28
CA ASP A 17 14.21 -8.53 14.68
C ASP A 17 13.17 -9.12 13.72
N TYR A 18 12.32 -8.27 13.13
CA TYR A 18 11.26 -8.66 12.21
C TYR A 18 11.34 -7.86 10.92
N LEU A 19 11.41 -8.56 9.79
CA LEU A 19 11.28 -8.00 8.45
C LEU A 19 9.95 -8.44 7.84
N HIS A 20 9.24 -7.51 7.21
CA HIS A 20 8.09 -7.78 6.37
C HIS A 20 8.45 -7.41 4.92
N VAL A 21 8.38 -8.39 4.03
CA VAL A 21 8.80 -8.33 2.63
C VAL A 21 7.58 -8.55 1.74
N GLY A 22 7.26 -7.55 0.92
CA GLY A 22 6.09 -7.56 0.04
C GLY A 22 4.96 -6.67 0.56
N GLU A 23 3.85 -6.67 -0.18
CA GLU A 23 2.65 -5.90 0.14
C GLU A 23 1.76 -6.63 1.16
N LEU A 24 0.62 -6.02 1.51
CA LEU A 24 -0.42 -6.63 2.33
C LEU A 24 -0.87 -7.99 1.76
N GLY A 25 -0.94 -9.00 2.61
CA GLY A 25 -1.07 -10.41 2.23
C GLY A 25 -0.89 -11.36 3.40
N ASP A 26 -0.79 -12.65 3.09
CA ASP A 26 -0.58 -13.78 4.03
C ASP A 26 0.51 -13.53 5.08
N ALA A 27 1.62 -12.90 4.68
CA ALA A 27 2.72 -12.56 5.58
C ALA A 27 2.36 -11.51 6.64
N THR A 28 1.40 -10.64 6.33
CA THR A 28 0.89 -9.63 7.29
C THR A 28 0.08 -10.30 8.37
N ASP A 29 -0.79 -11.24 7.99
CA ASP A 29 -1.58 -12.03 8.94
C ASP A 29 -0.66 -12.88 9.83
N ALA A 30 0.37 -13.51 9.23
CA ALA A 30 1.37 -14.27 9.97
C ALA A 30 2.15 -13.41 10.96
N LEU A 31 2.51 -12.17 10.60
CA LEU A 31 3.16 -11.22 11.50
C LEU A 31 2.24 -10.84 12.67
N ILE A 32 0.99 -10.48 12.39
CA ILE A 32 0.00 -10.11 13.43
C ILE A 32 -0.24 -11.29 14.37
N LEU A 33 -0.37 -12.50 13.84
CA LEU A 33 -0.52 -13.72 14.63
C LEU A 33 0.70 -13.99 15.52
N ARG A 34 1.92 -13.82 14.99
CA ARG A 34 3.15 -13.99 15.78
C ARG A 34 3.20 -13.03 16.97
N LEU A 35 2.83 -11.76 16.74
CA LEU A 35 2.85 -10.71 17.75
C LEU A 35 1.71 -10.85 18.77
N SER A 36 0.54 -11.34 18.35
CA SER A 36 -0.58 -11.55 19.29
C SER A 36 -0.31 -12.70 20.26
N GLN A 37 0.50 -13.68 19.86
CA GLN A 37 0.91 -14.79 20.71
C GLN A 37 2.06 -14.43 21.65
N ASP A 38 3.07 -13.73 21.14
CA ASP A 38 4.24 -13.36 21.93
C ASP A 38 4.99 -12.17 21.28
N VAL A 39 5.23 -11.14 22.09
CA VAL A 39 5.91 -9.91 21.68
C VAL A 39 7.38 -9.86 22.14
N SER A 40 7.87 -10.92 22.76
CA SER A 40 9.28 -11.02 23.17
C SER A 40 10.19 -11.00 21.95
N ARG A 41 11.40 -10.47 22.15
CA ARG A 41 12.40 -10.38 21.10
C ARG A 41 12.82 -11.80 20.68
N PRO A 42 12.76 -12.15 19.37
CA PRO A 42 13.17 -13.47 18.91
C PRO A 42 14.70 -13.63 19.00
N GLU A 43 15.16 -14.87 19.18
CA GLU A 43 16.61 -15.18 19.23
C GLU A 43 17.33 -14.92 17.91
N ARG A 44 16.59 -14.91 16.80
CA ARG A 44 17.08 -14.64 15.45
C ARG A 44 16.08 -13.79 14.69
N GLN A 45 16.56 -13.07 13.69
CA GLN A 45 15.71 -12.32 12.78
C GLN A 45 14.68 -13.23 12.12
N VAL A 46 13.43 -12.77 12.07
CA VAL A 46 12.31 -13.45 11.42
C VAL A 46 11.89 -12.62 10.20
N VAL A 47 11.83 -13.26 9.05
CA VAL A 47 11.41 -12.62 7.79
C VAL A 47 10.07 -13.19 7.38
N PHE A 48 9.06 -12.33 7.35
CA PHE A 48 7.74 -12.64 6.79
C PHE A 48 7.72 -12.15 5.34
N LYS A 49 7.50 -13.07 4.39
CA LYS A 49 7.48 -12.76 2.96
C LYS A 49 6.11 -13.06 2.37
N THR A 50 5.48 -12.05 1.78
CA THR A 50 4.16 -12.17 1.16
C THR A 50 4.24 -13.04 -0.08
N ASN A 51 3.43 -14.10 -0.13
CA ASN A 51 3.24 -14.94 -1.31
C ASN A 51 1.88 -14.66 -1.94
N ASP A 52 0.85 -14.62 -1.10
CA ASP A 52 -0.53 -14.34 -1.50
C ASP A 52 -0.92 -12.95 -1.02
N ARG A 53 -1.11 -12.05 -1.97
CA ARG A 53 -1.47 -10.65 -1.69
C ARG A 53 -2.97 -10.52 -1.52
N VAL A 54 -3.38 -9.67 -0.58
CA VAL A 54 -4.78 -9.26 -0.47
C VAL A 54 -5.20 -8.57 -1.77
N ALA A 55 -6.41 -8.85 -2.26
CA ALA A 55 -6.97 -8.14 -3.40
C ALA A 55 -7.21 -6.69 -3.02
N MET A 56 -6.93 -5.73 -3.91
CA MET A 56 -7.10 -4.31 -3.58
C MET A 56 -8.56 -3.95 -3.26
N THR A 57 -9.52 -4.69 -3.80
CA THR A 57 -10.94 -4.57 -3.47
C THR A 57 -11.28 -4.93 -2.03
N ASP A 58 -10.42 -5.69 -1.37
CA ASP A 58 -10.59 -6.15 0.02
C ASP A 58 -9.79 -5.26 0.99
N PHE A 59 -9.11 -4.23 0.51
CA PHE A 59 -8.40 -3.29 1.38
C PHE A 59 -9.44 -2.47 2.17
N PRO A 60 -9.28 -2.37 3.50
CA PRO A 60 -10.11 -1.47 4.28
C PRO A 60 -9.77 -0.02 3.94
N VAL A 61 -10.73 0.88 4.19
CA VAL A 61 -10.44 2.32 4.23
C VAL A 61 -9.32 2.54 5.25
N PRO A 62 -8.22 3.22 4.89
CA PRO A 62 -7.15 3.51 5.84
C PRO A 62 -7.70 4.25 7.06
N ALA A 63 -7.18 3.93 8.24
CA ALA A 63 -7.60 4.53 9.51
C ALA A 63 -7.09 5.97 9.65
N TYR A 64 -7.53 6.87 8.76
CA TYR A 64 -7.10 8.26 8.68
C TYR A 64 -7.35 9.03 9.98
N GLU A 65 -8.36 8.64 10.76
CA GLU A 65 -8.67 9.21 12.07
C GLU A 65 -7.58 8.94 13.13
N LEU A 66 -6.71 7.95 12.91
CA LEU A 66 -5.56 7.68 13.79
C LEU A 66 -4.33 8.51 13.41
N ALA A 67 -4.35 9.19 12.27
CA ALA A 67 -3.27 10.05 11.82
C ALA A 67 -3.50 11.51 12.24
N GLU A 68 -2.43 12.22 12.60
CA GLU A 68 -2.47 13.66 12.83
C GLU A 68 -2.47 14.41 11.49
N ILE A 69 -3.56 14.32 10.72
CA ILE A 69 -3.68 14.79 9.33
C ILE A 69 -3.20 16.23 9.14
N SER A 70 -3.44 17.11 10.10
CA SER A 70 -3.00 18.52 10.06
C SER A 70 -1.48 18.72 10.02
N LYS A 71 -0.69 17.69 10.34
CA LYS A 71 0.78 17.71 10.24
C LYS A 71 1.30 17.30 8.86
N TYR A 72 0.44 16.84 7.96
CA TYR A 72 0.81 16.39 6.62
C TYR A 72 0.50 17.45 5.57
N PHE A 73 1.40 17.59 4.59
CA PHE A 73 1.26 18.60 3.52
C PHE A 73 0.15 18.25 2.51
N LEU A 74 -0.07 16.95 2.26
CA LEU A 74 -1.00 16.44 1.25
C LEU A 74 -1.72 15.21 1.80
N GLY A 75 -2.99 15.03 1.41
CA GLY A 75 -3.64 13.74 1.52
C GLY A 75 -3.03 12.75 0.53
N SER A 76 -3.03 11.45 0.85
CA SER A 76 -2.52 10.41 -0.05
C SER A 76 -3.54 9.29 -0.17
N ILE A 77 -3.75 8.86 -1.41
CA ILE A 77 -4.66 7.78 -1.76
C ILE A 77 -4.00 6.86 -2.78
N GLN A 78 -4.28 5.57 -2.69
CA GLN A 78 -3.78 4.58 -3.64
C GLN A 78 -4.98 3.96 -4.37
N TYR A 79 -5.01 4.13 -5.69
CA TYR A 79 -5.99 3.52 -6.56
C TYR A 79 -5.52 2.19 -7.14
N SER A 80 -4.25 2.12 -7.51
CA SER A 80 -3.65 0.94 -8.14
C SER A 80 -2.29 0.57 -7.56
N SER A 81 -1.91 -0.70 -7.75
CA SER A 81 -0.60 -1.23 -7.37
C SER A 81 -0.05 -2.11 -8.50
N GLY A 82 1.20 -1.86 -8.88
CA GLY A 82 1.87 -2.53 -9.99
C GLY A 82 1.75 -1.79 -11.32
N CYS A 83 2.60 -2.16 -12.28
CA CYS A 83 2.75 -1.43 -13.55
C CYS A 83 3.10 -2.38 -14.71
N PRO A 84 2.45 -2.28 -15.88
CA PRO A 84 2.66 -3.22 -16.99
C PRO A 84 3.95 -2.93 -17.77
N TYR A 85 4.52 -1.74 -17.62
CA TYR A 85 5.70 -1.33 -18.34
C TYR A 85 6.96 -2.11 -17.89
N GLN A 86 8.00 -2.08 -18.74
CA GLN A 86 9.29 -2.76 -18.53
C GLN A 86 10.43 -1.74 -18.62
N CYS A 87 10.27 -0.63 -17.93
CA CYS A 87 11.32 0.38 -17.84
C CYS A 87 12.53 -0.25 -17.13
N GLU A 88 13.71 -0.22 -17.76
CA GLU A 88 14.93 -0.86 -17.24
C GLU A 88 15.42 -0.31 -15.90
N PHE A 89 14.99 0.92 -15.57
CA PHE A 89 15.33 1.62 -14.33
C PHE A 89 14.33 1.38 -13.19
N CYS A 90 13.24 0.64 -13.43
CA CYS A 90 12.08 0.60 -12.54
C CYS A 90 11.99 -0.74 -11.81
N ASP A 91 11.87 -0.69 -10.49
CA ASP A 91 11.72 -1.84 -9.59
C ASP A 91 10.26 -2.24 -9.34
N ILE A 92 9.30 -1.37 -9.69
CA ILE A 92 7.87 -1.58 -9.52
C ILE A 92 7.37 -2.93 -10.03
N PRO A 93 7.69 -3.38 -11.27
CA PRO A 93 7.19 -4.66 -11.73
C PRO A 93 7.74 -5.85 -10.94
N GLY A 94 8.93 -5.71 -10.34
CA GLY A 94 9.54 -6.71 -9.47
C GLY A 94 8.93 -6.72 -8.06
N LEU A 95 8.63 -5.54 -7.51
CA LEU A 95 8.05 -5.39 -6.17
C LEU A 95 6.54 -5.67 -6.17
N TYR A 96 5.81 -4.97 -7.03
CA TYR A 96 4.35 -4.90 -7.04
C TYR A 96 3.71 -5.64 -8.22
N GLY A 97 4.52 -6.23 -9.10
CA GLY A 97 4.02 -7.08 -10.18
C GLY A 97 3.62 -6.30 -11.44
N ARG A 98 3.41 -7.06 -12.51
CA ARG A 98 3.22 -6.53 -13.87
C ARG A 98 1.77 -6.25 -14.23
N ASN A 99 0.83 -6.82 -13.50
CA ASN A 99 -0.59 -6.64 -13.75
C ASN A 99 -1.12 -5.66 -12.70
N PRO A 100 -1.45 -4.41 -13.08
CA PRO A 100 -2.01 -3.45 -12.14
C PRO A 100 -3.26 -4.03 -11.49
N ARG A 101 -3.24 -4.11 -10.17
CA ARG A 101 -4.41 -4.40 -9.36
C ARG A 101 -5.07 -3.08 -9.01
N LEU A 102 -6.39 -3.09 -8.88
CA LEU A 102 -7.19 -1.87 -8.78
C LEU A 102 -8.14 -1.97 -7.59
N LYS A 103 -8.35 -0.86 -6.91
CA LYS A 103 -9.56 -0.67 -6.10
C LYS A 103 -10.76 -0.36 -7.02
N ALA A 104 -11.96 -0.55 -6.50
CA ALA A 104 -13.18 -0.07 -7.15
C ALA A 104 -13.27 1.47 -7.02
N PRO A 105 -13.87 2.18 -8.00
CA PRO A 105 -14.08 3.62 -7.90
C PRO A 105 -14.78 4.06 -6.61
N GLU A 106 -15.75 3.28 -6.13
CA GLU A 106 -16.49 3.56 -4.91
C GLU A 106 -15.61 3.51 -3.66
N GLN A 107 -14.58 2.66 -3.62
CA GLN A 107 -13.60 2.65 -2.54
C GLN A 107 -12.78 3.94 -2.54
N ILE A 108 -12.43 4.46 -3.72
CA ILE A 108 -11.70 5.72 -3.85
C ILE A 108 -12.53 6.89 -3.35
N ILE A 109 -13.82 6.94 -3.69
CA ILE A 109 -14.71 7.97 -3.17
C ILE A 109 -14.84 7.88 -1.66
N ALA A 110 -15.05 6.68 -1.11
CA ALA A 110 -15.13 6.48 0.34
C ALA A 110 -13.84 6.90 1.08
N GLU A 111 -12.66 6.61 0.52
CA GLU A 111 -11.38 7.03 1.09
C GLU A 111 -11.19 8.55 1.02
N LEU A 112 -11.59 9.19 -0.08
CA LEU A 112 -11.53 10.65 -0.23
C LEU A 112 -12.49 11.36 0.75
N ASP A 113 -13.72 10.87 0.89
CA ASP A 113 -14.68 11.39 1.85
C ASP A 113 -14.13 11.26 3.28
N LYS A 114 -13.56 10.10 3.64
CA LYS A 114 -12.94 9.89 4.95
C LYS A 114 -11.74 10.81 5.19
N LEU A 115 -10.87 11.00 4.20
CA LEU A 115 -9.75 11.95 4.28
C LEU A 115 -10.24 13.38 4.56
N ARG A 116 -11.29 13.80 3.85
CA ARG A 116 -11.91 15.12 4.02
C ARG A 116 -12.51 15.27 5.42
N GLU A 117 -13.23 14.26 5.92
CA GLU A 117 -13.75 14.23 7.29
C GLU A 117 -12.65 14.34 8.34
N CYS A 118 -11.48 13.72 8.09
CA CYS A 118 -10.32 13.77 8.97
C CYS A 118 -9.50 15.08 8.85
N GLY A 119 -9.96 16.03 8.03
CA GLY A 119 -9.40 17.38 7.97
C GLY A 119 -8.34 17.62 6.90
N VAL A 120 -8.24 16.76 5.87
CA VAL A 120 -7.47 17.11 4.67
C VAL A 120 -8.13 18.32 4.01
N ALA A 121 -7.44 19.46 4.05
CA ALA A 121 -7.90 20.72 3.46
C ALA A 121 -6.94 21.13 2.35
N GLY A 122 -7.02 20.48 1.19
CA GLY A 122 -6.17 20.82 0.05
C GLY A 122 -6.03 19.69 -0.96
N SER A 123 -4.82 19.54 -1.48
CA SER A 123 -4.53 18.59 -2.54
C SER A 123 -4.39 17.16 -2.02
N VAL A 124 -4.92 16.22 -2.80
CA VAL A 124 -4.70 14.78 -2.62
C VAL A 124 -3.77 14.29 -3.72
N TYR A 125 -2.81 13.46 -3.33
CA TYR A 125 -1.87 12.82 -4.24
C TYR A 125 -2.22 11.33 -4.41
N PHE A 126 -2.42 10.92 -5.66
CA PHE A 126 -2.51 9.50 -6.02
C PHE A 126 -1.10 8.92 -6.01
N VAL A 127 -0.82 8.02 -5.05
CA VAL A 127 0.53 7.44 -4.85
C VAL A 127 0.82 6.26 -5.79
N ASP A 128 -0.07 6.00 -6.74
CA ASP A 128 0.08 4.97 -7.76
C ASP A 128 1.40 5.11 -8.52
N ASP A 129 2.06 3.98 -8.77
CA ASP A 129 3.27 3.96 -9.61
C ASP A 129 3.00 4.50 -11.01
N ASN A 130 1.79 4.24 -11.52
CA ASN A 130 1.27 4.82 -12.75
C ASN A 130 -0.26 4.85 -12.76
N PHE A 131 -0.85 5.98 -12.37
CA PHE A 131 -2.30 6.19 -12.37
C PHE A 131 -2.98 5.90 -13.72
N ILE A 132 -2.30 6.19 -14.83
CA ILE A 132 -2.80 5.94 -16.20
C ILE A 132 -2.31 4.61 -16.79
N GLY A 133 -1.64 3.77 -15.99
CA GLY A 133 -1.12 2.47 -16.41
C GLY A 133 -2.22 1.51 -16.91
N ASN A 134 -3.45 1.73 -16.44
CA ASN A 134 -4.67 1.17 -17.03
C ASN A 134 -5.62 2.31 -17.43
N ARG A 135 -5.52 2.78 -18.68
CA ARG A 135 -6.31 3.91 -19.19
C ARG A 135 -7.82 3.69 -19.08
N LYS A 136 -8.30 2.46 -19.27
CA LYS A 136 -9.73 2.15 -19.14
C LYS A 136 -10.17 2.39 -17.69
N ALA A 137 -9.45 1.81 -16.74
CA ALA A 137 -9.73 1.97 -15.32
C ALA A 137 -9.66 3.44 -14.86
N ALA A 138 -8.72 4.23 -15.40
CA ALA A 138 -8.66 5.66 -15.12
C ALA A 138 -9.91 6.39 -15.66
N LEU A 139 -10.33 6.12 -16.91
CA LEU A 139 -11.53 6.70 -17.49
C LEU A 139 -12.81 6.27 -16.77
N ASP A 140 -12.82 5.09 -16.18
CA ASP A 140 -13.93 4.60 -15.36
C ASP A 140 -13.99 5.32 -14.00
N LEU A 141 -12.85 5.65 -13.38
CA LEU A 141 -12.77 6.37 -12.10
C LEU A 141 -13.08 7.87 -12.20
N LEU A 142 -12.56 8.56 -13.22
CA LEU A 142 -12.59 10.02 -13.31
C LEU A 142 -14.01 10.65 -13.20
N PRO A 143 -15.08 10.08 -13.77
CA PRO A 143 -16.44 10.59 -13.60
C PRO A 143 -16.88 10.66 -12.14
N HIS A 144 -16.50 9.67 -11.32
CA HIS A 144 -16.87 9.65 -9.90
C HIS A 144 -16.19 10.76 -9.09
N LEU A 145 -15.07 11.33 -9.57
CA LEU A 145 -14.33 12.37 -8.85
C LEU A 145 -14.89 13.78 -9.06
N ILE A 146 -15.77 13.96 -10.05
CA ILE A 146 -16.34 15.27 -10.42
C ILE A 146 -17.81 15.43 -10.01
N GLU A 147 -18.44 14.35 -9.57
CA GLU A 147 -19.79 14.34 -9.01
C GLU A 147 -19.81 14.87 -7.56
#